data_AF-A0A7Z7W2E3-F1
#
_entry.id   AF-A0A7Z7W2E3-F1
#
_cell.length_a   1.000
_cell.length_b   1.000
_cell.length_c   1.000
_cell.angle_alpha   90.00
_cell.angle_beta   90.00
_cell.angle_gamma   90.00
#
_symmetry.space_group_name_H-M   'P 1'
#
loop_
_entity.id
_entity.type
_entity.pdbx_description
1 polymer ?
#
loop_
_entity_poly.entity_id
_entity_poly.type
_entity_poly.pdbx_seq_one_letter_code
_entity_poly.pdbx_strand_id
1 'polypeptide(L)'
;MTLNQVAQIQAGLQYKPQVQRVPGKWTDANFNDVKHAMDTKRLAQDPALKYQFLRLDQPQNISIDKINQFLKGKGVLENQGAAFNKAAQMYGINEVYLISHALLETGNGTSQLAKGADVVNNKVVTNSNTKYHNVFGIAAYDNDPLREGIKYAKQAGWDTVSKAIVGGAKFIGNSYVKAGQNTLYKMRWNPAHPGTHQYATDVDWANINAKIIKGLL
;
A
#
# COMPACT_ATOMS: atom_id res chain seq x y z
N MET A 1 8.53 14.70 20.46
CA MET A 1 8.23 15.87 19.59
C MET A 1 6.74 16.17 19.63
N THR A 2 6.34 17.44 19.51
CA THR A 2 4.93 17.83 19.43
C THR A 2 4.39 17.65 18.01
N LEU A 3 3.06 17.60 17.85
CA LEU A 3 2.42 17.50 16.53
C LEU A 3 2.90 18.62 15.58
N ASN A 4 3.02 19.86 16.07
CA ASN A 4 3.50 20.98 15.25
C ASN A 4 4.94 20.78 14.77
N GLN A 5 5.84 20.33 15.66
CA GLN A 5 7.24 20.08 15.29
C GLN A 5 7.35 19.02 14.20
N VAL A 6 6.60 17.93 14.33
CA VAL A 6 6.62 16.84 13.35
C VAL A 6 5.98 17.29 12.03
N ALA A 7 4.85 18.00 12.06
CA ALA A 7 4.21 18.53 10.87
C ALA A 7 5.11 19.52 10.11
N GLN A 8 5.93 20.30 10.82
CA GLN A 8 6.88 21.23 10.21
C GLN A 8 8.03 20.50 9.49
N ILE A 9 8.56 19.41 10.06
CA ILE A 9 9.54 18.55 9.38
C ILE A 9 8.95 18.00 8.09
N GLN A 10 7.75 17.44 8.17
CA GLN A 10 7.08 16.78 7.05
C GLN A 10 6.75 17.75 5.92
N ALA A 11 6.24 18.94 6.23
CA ALA A 11 5.94 19.98 5.23
C ALA A 11 7.21 20.63 4.64
N GLY A 12 8.36 20.47 5.31
CA GLY A 12 9.66 21.01 4.91
C GLY A 12 10.53 20.05 4.10
N LEU A 13 10.07 18.84 3.78
CA LEU A 13 10.83 17.87 2.99
C LEU A 13 11.09 18.38 1.57
N GLN A 14 12.23 18.00 0.99
CA GLN A 14 12.54 18.27 -0.43
C GLN A 14 11.46 17.66 -1.35
N TYR A 15 11.06 16.43 -1.07
CA TYR A 15 9.92 15.77 -1.70
C TYR A 15 8.74 15.83 -0.75
N LYS A 16 7.88 16.83 -0.94
CA LYS A 16 6.79 17.12 -0.01
C LYS A 16 5.69 16.05 -0.07
N PRO A 17 5.02 15.78 1.06
CA PRO A 17 3.73 15.10 1.05
C PRO A 17 2.79 15.73 0.02
N GLN A 18 2.04 14.89 -0.68
CA GLN A 18 1.11 15.31 -1.73
C GLN A 18 -0.33 15.22 -1.22
N VAL A 19 -1.20 16.05 -1.77
CA VAL A 19 -2.63 16.04 -1.51
C VAL A 19 -3.40 16.17 -2.82
N GLN A 20 -4.50 15.43 -2.95
CA GLN A 20 -5.36 15.47 -4.12
C GLN A 20 -6.63 16.27 -3.81
N ARG A 21 -6.69 17.53 -4.25
CA ARG A 21 -7.88 18.38 -4.09
C ARG A 21 -8.87 18.20 -5.24
N VAL A 22 -8.35 17.83 -6.40
CA VAL A 22 -9.10 17.54 -7.61
C VAL A 22 -8.70 16.14 -8.06
N PRO A 23 -9.65 15.24 -8.39
CA PRO A 23 -9.34 13.89 -8.83
C PRO A 23 -8.28 13.88 -9.95
N GLY A 24 -7.22 13.10 -9.77
CA GLY A 24 -6.12 12.97 -10.72
C GLY A 24 -5.06 14.09 -10.67
N LYS A 25 -5.26 15.15 -9.89
CA LYS A 25 -4.29 16.25 -9.76
C LYS A 25 -3.70 16.31 -8.35
N TRP A 26 -2.41 16.03 -8.26
CA TRP A 26 -1.62 16.10 -7.03
C TRP A 26 -0.92 17.44 -6.90
N THR A 27 -0.87 17.96 -5.67
CA THR A 27 -0.16 19.19 -5.31
C THR A 27 0.49 19.02 -3.96
N ASP A 28 1.54 19.80 -3.68
CA ASP A 28 2.17 19.83 -2.37
C ASP A 28 1.18 20.13 -1.25
N ALA A 29 1.18 19.30 -0.21
CA ALA A 29 0.44 19.52 1.01
C ALA A 29 1.12 20.63 1.83
N ASN A 30 0.33 21.59 2.31
CA ASN A 30 0.84 22.62 3.20
C ASN A 30 0.92 22.11 4.65
N PHE A 31 1.48 22.93 5.54
CA PHE A 31 1.62 22.61 6.96
C PHE A 31 0.29 22.19 7.62
N ASN A 32 -0.82 22.86 7.30
CA ASN A 32 -2.14 22.56 7.89
C ASN A 32 -2.72 21.25 7.37
N ASP A 33 -2.55 20.94 6.07
CA ASP A 33 -2.94 19.64 5.51
C ASP A 33 -2.22 18.51 6.26
N VAL A 34 -0.90 18.62 6.36
CA VAL A 34 -0.04 17.63 7.02
C VAL A 34 -0.40 17.50 8.49
N LYS A 35 -0.51 18.63 9.21
CA LYS A 35 -0.89 18.63 10.64
C LYS A 35 -2.23 17.96 10.87
N HIS A 36 -3.24 18.24 10.04
CA HIS A 36 -4.55 17.63 10.14
C HIS A 36 -4.52 16.12 9.87
N ALA A 37 -3.77 15.69 8.86
CA ALA A 37 -3.60 14.29 8.52
C ALA A 37 -2.85 13.48 9.60
N MET A 38 -1.97 14.13 10.37
CA MET A 38 -1.15 13.51 11.41
C MET A 38 -1.77 13.51 12.81
N ASP A 39 -2.86 14.25 13.05
CA ASP A 39 -3.44 14.44 14.39
C ASP A 39 -4.00 13.14 14.98
N THR A 40 -3.20 12.47 15.82
CA THR A 40 -3.55 11.18 16.41
C THR A 40 -4.77 11.23 17.33
N LYS A 41 -5.06 12.37 17.98
CA LYS A 41 -6.25 12.50 18.85
C LYS A 41 -7.52 12.44 18.01
N ARG A 42 -7.54 13.20 16.91
CA ARG A 42 -8.63 13.18 15.94
C ARG A 42 -8.79 11.80 15.32
N LEU A 43 -7.70 11.21 14.84
CA LEU A 43 -7.71 9.90 14.18
C LEU A 43 -8.22 8.79 15.11
N ALA A 44 -7.85 8.81 16.40
CA ALA A 44 -8.24 7.78 17.36
C ALA A 44 -9.72 7.83 17.74
N GLN A 45 -10.35 9.01 17.67
CA GLN A 45 -11.77 9.20 17.97
C GLN A 45 -12.67 8.87 16.77
N ASP A 46 -12.14 8.87 15.56
CA ASP A 46 -12.89 8.53 14.36
C ASP A 46 -13.13 7.01 14.25
N PRO A 47 -14.37 6.55 13.99
CA PRO A 47 -14.70 5.13 13.97
C PRO A 47 -14.05 4.34 12.84
N ALA A 48 -13.59 5.00 11.77
CA ALA A 48 -12.83 4.39 10.67
C ALA A 48 -11.33 4.65 10.80
N LEU A 49 -10.92 5.90 11.06
CA LEU A 49 -9.51 6.26 11.02
C LEU A 49 -8.71 5.66 12.19
N LYS A 50 -9.37 5.23 13.28
CA LYS A 50 -8.72 4.48 14.36
C LYS A 50 -8.01 3.20 13.88
N TYR A 51 -8.43 2.60 12.76
CA TYR A 51 -7.76 1.43 12.18
C TYR A 51 -6.36 1.75 11.65
N GLN A 52 -5.96 3.02 11.56
CA GLN A 52 -4.54 3.36 11.30
C GLN A 52 -3.59 2.91 12.41
N PHE A 53 -4.12 2.65 13.60
CA PHE A 53 -3.38 2.17 14.76
C PHE A 53 -3.49 0.65 14.94
N LEU A 54 -4.18 -0.06 14.03
CA LEU A 54 -4.22 -1.51 14.02
C LEU A 54 -2.79 -2.07 13.85
N ARG A 55 -2.46 -3.08 14.66
CA ARG A 55 -1.20 -3.81 14.57
C ARG A 55 -1.19 -4.69 13.33
N LEU A 56 -0.28 -4.39 12.41
CA LEU A 56 -0.15 -5.08 11.12
C LEU A 56 0.79 -6.28 11.20
N ASP A 57 1.52 -6.43 12.29
CA ASP A 57 2.42 -7.55 12.60
C ASP A 57 1.72 -8.72 13.30
N GLN A 58 0.40 -8.80 13.17
CA GLN A 58 -0.44 -9.82 13.79
C GLN A 58 -1.47 -10.34 12.77
N PRO A 59 -1.23 -11.53 12.18
CA PRO A 59 -2.23 -12.23 11.39
C PRO A 59 -3.49 -12.51 12.22
N GLN A 60 -4.66 -12.39 11.60
CA GLN A 60 -5.96 -12.64 12.24
C GLN A 60 -6.51 -14.05 11.97
N ASN A 61 -5.85 -14.81 11.10
CA ASN A 61 -6.22 -16.16 10.68
C ASN A 61 -7.63 -16.22 10.07
N ILE A 62 -7.98 -15.23 9.25
CA ILE A 62 -9.22 -15.21 8.47
C ILE A 62 -9.19 -16.36 7.47
N SER A 63 -10.32 -17.08 7.38
CA SER A 63 -10.45 -18.20 6.44
C SER A 63 -10.31 -17.75 4.99
N ILE A 64 -9.75 -18.62 4.15
CA ILE A 64 -9.59 -18.37 2.71
C ILE A 64 -10.93 -18.01 2.06
N ASP A 65 -12.02 -18.68 2.46
CA ASP A 65 -13.36 -18.39 1.93
C ASP A 65 -13.82 -16.98 2.27
N LYS A 66 -13.60 -16.52 3.51
CA LYS A 66 -13.95 -15.17 3.92
C LYS A 66 -13.09 -14.14 3.18
N ILE A 67 -11.80 -14.42 2.97
CA ILE A 67 -10.94 -13.58 2.13
C ILE A 67 -11.46 -13.53 0.69
N ASN A 68 -11.87 -14.66 0.11
CA ASN A 68 -12.42 -14.69 -1.24
C ASN A 68 -13.74 -13.91 -1.34
N GLN A 69 -14.55 -13.85 -0.28
CA GLN A 69 -15.71 -12.96 -0.23
C GLN A 69 -15.30 -11.48 -0.33
N PHE A 70 -14.23 -11.06 0.35
CA PHE A 70 -13.70 -9.70 0.25
C PHE A 70 -13.17 -9.36 -1.15
N LEU A 71 -12.63 -10.37 -1.84
CA LEU A 71 -12.00 -10.23 -3.15
C LEU A 71 -12.97 -10.40 -4.32
N LYS A 72 -14.25 -10.69 -4.07
CA LYS A 72 -15.27 -10.83 -5.12
C LYS A 72 -15.39 -9.52 -5.92
N GLY A 73 -15.32 -9.63 -7.25
CA GLY A 73 -15.37 -8.52 -8.20
C GLY A 73 -14.13 -7.63 -8.20
N LYS A 74 -13.03 -8.04 -7.57
CA LYS A 74 -11.80 -7.23 -7.44
C LYS A 74 -10.76 -7.53 -8.53
N GLY A 75 -11.24 -7.70 -9.76
CA GLY A 75 -10.40 -7.91 -10.94
C GLY A 75 -9.45 -9.10 -10.76
N VAL A 76 -8.15 -8.89 -11.01
CA VAL A 76 -7.15 -9.96 -10.89
C VAL A 76 -6.93 -10.47 -9.46
N LEU A 77 -7.43 -9.76 -8.46
CA LEU A 77 -7.35 -10.18 -7.06
C LEU A 77 -8.48 -11.14 -6.67
N GLU A 78 -9.52 -11.26 -7.49
CA GLU A 78 -10.60 -12.21 -7.24
C GLU A 78 -10.06 -13.65 -7.11
N ASN A 79 -10.58 -14.39 -6.12
CA ASN A 79 -10.15 -15.75 -5.78
C ASN A 79 -8.68 -15.92 -5.36
N GLN A 80 -7.95 -14.84 -5.09
CA GLN A 80 -6.55 -14.91 -4.60
C GLN A 80 -6.44 -15.10 -3.08
N GLY A 81 -7.50 -15.53 -2.38
CA GLY A 81 -7.50 -15.61 -0.92
C GLY A 81 -6.46 -16.56 -0.35
N ALA A 82 -6.15 -17.65 -1.04
CA ALA A 82 -5.06 -18.55 -0.65
C ALA A 82 -3.69 -17.86 -0.72
N ALA A 83 -3.46 -16.98 -1.70
CA ALA A 83 -2.20 -16.23 -1.83
C ALA A 83 -2.04 -15.21 -0.69
N PHE A 84 -3.11 -14.47 -0.37
CA PHE A 84 -3.11 -13.53 0.76
C PHE A 84 -2.93 -14.23 2.11
N ASN A 85 -3.64 -15.34 2.33
CA ASN A 85 -3.48 -16.14 3.55
C ASN A 85 -2.05 -16.66 3.67
N LYS A 86 -1.50 -17.26 2.61
CA LYS A 86 -0.10 -17.73 2.60
C LYS A 86 0.89 -16.61 2.89
N ALA A 87 0.72 -15.45 2.26
CA ALA A 87 1.56 -14.28 2.47
C ALA A 87 1.52 -13.79 3.92
N ALA A 88 0.32 -13.69 4.50
CA ALA A 88 0.11 -13.29 5.89
C ALA A 88 0.83 -14.23 6.87
N GLN A 89 0.67 -15.54 6.69
CA GLN A 89 1.31 -16.56 7.53
C GLN A 89 2.84 -16.55 7.40
N MET A 90 3.35 -16.51 6.16
CA MET A 90 4.81 -16.57 5.92
C MET A 90 5.55 -15.35 6.48
N TYR A 91 4.94 -14.17 6.46
CA TYR A 91 5.62 -12.92 6.81
C TYR A 91 5.11 -12.27 8.09
N GLY A 92 4.16 -12.90 8.79
CA GLY A 92 3.59 -12.39 10.04
C GLY A 92 2.87 -11.05 9.84
N ILE A 93 2.15 -10.90 8.72
CA ILE A 93 1.45 -9.66 8.37
C ILE A 93 -0.04 -9.88 8.43
N ASN A 94 -0.79 -8.90 8.95
CA ASN A 94 -2.24 -8.89 8.93
C ASN A 94 -2.80 -8.96 7.49
N GLU A 95 -3.60 -9.98 7.20
CA GLU A 95 -4.18 -10.26 5.88
C GLU A 95 -5.20 -9.20 5.45
N VAL A 96 -5.98 -8.62 6.37
CA VAL A 96 -6.95 -7.56 6.05
C VAL A 96 -6.22 -6.32 5.55
N TYR A 97 -5.09 -6.00 6.17
CA TYR A 97 -4.22 -4.94 5.69
C TYR A 97 -3.60 -5.25 4.32
N LEU A 98 -3.07 -6.46 4.09
CA LEU A 98 -2.54 -6.82 2.77
C LEU A 98 -3.59 -6.68 1.67
N ILE A 99 -4.83 -7.10 1.95
CA ILE A 99 -5.96 -6.97 1.02
C ILE A 99 -6.29 -5.49 0.81
N SER A 100 -6.46 -4.71 1.88
CA SER A 100 -6.74 -3.26 1.80
C SER A 100 -5.73 -2.54 0.93
N HIS A 101 -4.46 -2.83 1.18
CA HIS A 101 -3.35 -2.21 0.49
C HIS A 101 -3.35 -2.59 -0.99
N ALA A 102 -3.48 -3.88 -1.31
CA ALA A 102 -3.58 -4.32 -2.69
C ALA A 102 -4.78 -3.69 -3.42
N LEU A 103 -5.95 -3.61 -2.77
CA LEU A 103 -7.13 -2.99 -3.35
C LEU A 103 -6.91 -1.51 -3.68
N LEU A 104 -6.24 -0.77 -2.80
CA LEU A 104 -5.90 0.63 -3.05
C LEU A 104 -4.94 0.78 -4.23
N GLU A 105 -3.79 0.10 -4.18
CA GLU A 105 -2.70 0.26 -5.16
C GLU A 105 -3.08 -0.21 -6.57
N THR A 106 -4.09 -1.08 -6.66
CA THR A 106 -4.51 -1.66 -7.93
C THR A 106 -5.83 -1.12 -8.45
N GLY A 107 -6.48 -0.20 -7.74
CA GLY A 107 -7.82 0.25 -8.06
C GLY A 107 -8.80 -0.92 -8.15
N ASN A 108 -8.93 -1.68 -7.05
CA ASN A 108 -9.72 -2.92 -6.98
C ASN A 108 -9.27 -4.00 -7.99
N GLY A 109 -7.96 -4.17 -8.19
CA GLY A 109 -7.39 -5.20 -9.06
C GLY A 109 -7.55 -4.93 -10.56
N THR A 110 -7.83 -3.70 -10.97
CA THR A 110 -8.13 -3.35 -12.36
C THR A 110 -7.00 -2.58 -13.06
N SER A 111 -5.99 -2.09 -12.32
CA SER A 111 -4.86 -1.35 -12.89
C SER A 111 -4.04 -2.21 -13.87
N GLN A 112 -3.39 -1.56 -14.84
CA GLN A 112 -2.54 -2.27 -15.81
C GLN A 112 -1.35 -2.97 -15.12
N LEU A 113 -0.81 -2.38 -14.06
CA LEU A 113 0.29 -2.95 -13.29
C LEU A 113 -0.13 -4.24 -12.55
N ALA A 114 -1.37 -4.31 -12.07
CA ALA A 114 -1.94 -5.51 -11.45
C ALA A 114 -2.30 -6.58 -12.49
N LYS A 115 -2.93 -6.17 -13.61
CA LYS A 115 -3.23 -7.04 -14.77
C LYS A 115 -1.98 -7.65 -15.39
N GLY A 116 -0.85 -6.98 -15.20
CA GLY A 116 0.46 -7.41 -15.64
C GLY A 116 0.76 -7.10 -17.10
N ALA A 117 2.04 -7.07 -17.40
CA ALA A 117 2.62 -6.86 -18.72
C ALA A 117 4.04 -7.44 -18.73
N ASP A 118 4.71 -7.38 -19.87
CA ASP A 118 6.15 -7.62 -19.97
C ASP A 118 6.90 -6.32 -20.30
N VAL A 119 8.21 -6.30 -20.06
CA VAL A 119 9.11 -5.28 -20.60
C VAL A 119 10.12 -5.97 -21.53
N VAL A 120 10.05 -5.61 -22.81
CA VAL A 120 10.93 -6.11 -23.87
C VAL A 120 11.54 -4.90 -24.58
N ASN A 121 12.87 -4.87 -24.74
CA ASN A 121 13.59 -3.75 -25.33
C ASN A 121 13.20 -2.39 -24.72
N ASN A 122 13.08 -2.37 -23.39
CA ASN A 122 12.66 -1.21 -22.59
C ASN A 122 11.27 -0.64 -22.93
N LYS A 123 10.37 -1.43 -23.52
CA LYS A 123 8.98 -1.06 -23.80
C LYS A 123 8.01 -2.02 -23.13
N VAL A 124 6.88 -1.49 -22.64
CA VAL A 124 5.81 -2.27 -22.03
C VAL A 124 5.03 -3.02 -23.12
N VAL A 125 4.83 -4.32 -22.93
CA VAL A 125 4.10 -5.22 -23.84
C VAL A 125 2.97 -5.91 -23.07
N THR A 126 1.72 -5.52 -23.34
CA THR A 126 0.55 -6.01 -22.59
C THR A 126 -0.04 -7.31 -23.15
N ASN A 127 0.38 -7.73 -24.34
CA ASN A 127 -0.07 -8.93 -25.05
C ASN A 127 0.99 -10.06 -25.08
N SER A 128 1.98 -10.02 -24.18
CA SER A 128 2.98 -11.09 -24.05
C SER A 128 2.37 -12.38 -23.50
N ASN A 129 2.93 -13.53 -23.91
CA ASN A 129 2.60 -14.86 -23.38
C ASN A 129 2.92 -14.98 -21.88
N THR A 130 3.94 -14.28 -21.41
CA THR A 130 4.30 -14.20 -19.99
C THR A 130 4.12 -12.76 -19.53
N LYS A 131 3.32 -12.58 -18.48
CA LYS A 131 3.08 -11.27 -17.86
C LYS A 131 3.59 -11.29 -16.44
N TYR A 132 4.13 -10.15 -16.03
CA TYR A 132 4.60 -9.93 -14.67
C TYR A 132 3.66 -8.95 -13.98
N HIS A 133 3.34 -9.23 -12.72
CA HIS A 133 2.29 -8.55 -11.98
C HIS A 133 2.88 -7.82 -10.78
N ASN A 134 2.33 -6.66 -10.44
CA ASN A 134 2.68 -5.96 -9.20
C ASN A 134 1.41 -5.35 -8.59
N VAL A 135 1.07 -5.81 -7.39
CA VAL A 135 -0.21 -5.49 -6.73
C VAL A 135 -0.06 -4.54 -5.54
N PHE A 136 1.14 -4.01 -5.30
CA PHE A 136 1.43 -3.11 -4.17
C PHE A 136 2.19 -1.84 -4.58
N GLY A 137 2.29 -1.56 -5.89
CA GLY A 137 3.00 -0.39 -6.41
C GLY A 137 4.52 -0.38 -6.13
N ILE A 138 5.13 -1.54 -5.84
CA ILE A 138 6.54 -1.60 -5.42
C ILE A 138 7.43 -1.17 -6.59
N ALA A 139 8.33 -0.20 -6.34
CA ALA A 139 9.24 0.36 -7.35
C ALA A 139 8.56 0.99 -8.58
N ALA A 140 7.30 1.44 -8.45
CA ALA A 140 6.59 2.18 -9.48
C ALA A 140 6.83 3.69 -9.32
N TYR A 141 7.90 4.21 -9.93
CA TYR A 141 8.34 5.60 -9.78
C TYR A 141 7.61 6.59 -10.71
N ASP A 142 7.49 7.85 -10.29
CA ASP A 142 6.61 8.88 -10.88
C ASP A 142 6.75 9.09 -12.41
N ASN A 143 7.95 9.02 -12.97
CA ASN A 143 8.17 9.32 -14.40
C ASN A 143 7.66 8.21 -15.34
N ASP A 144 7.67 6.94 -14.89
CA ASP A 144 7.22 5.79 -15.69
C ASP A 144 6.83 4.61 -14.76
N PRO A 145 5.77 4.78 -13.96
CA PRO A 145 5.46 3.86 -12.87
C PRO A 145 5.08 2.46 -13.39
N LEU A 146 4.47 2.39 -14.58
CA LEU A 146 4.10 1.11 -15.19
C LEU A 146 5.35 0.34 -15.65
N ARG A 147 6.25 0.95 -16.42
CA ARG A 147 7.42 0.23 -16.93
C ARG A 147 8.35 -0.20 -15.79
N GLU A 148 8.64 0.69 -14.84
CA GLU A 148 9.54 0.38 -13.74
C GLU A 148 8.95 -0.67 -12.79
N GLY A 149 7.64 -0.57 -12.48
CA GLY A 149 6.95 -1.57 -11.66
C GLY A 149 6.92 -2.97 -12.31
N ILE A 150 6.71 -3.05 -13.63
CA ILE A 150 6.75 -4.32 -14.38
C ILE A 150 8.16 -4.86 -14.49
N LYS A 151 9.16 -3.99 -14.72
CA LYS A 151 10.57 -4.37 -14.77
C LYS A 151 11.02 -4.98 -13.44
N TYR A 152 10.64 -4.39 -12.32
CA TYR A 152 10.89 -4.97 -10.99
C TYR A 152 10.17 -6.31 -10.82
N ALA A 153 8.89 -6.39 -11.16
CA ALA A 153 8.12 -7.65 -11.09
C ALA A 153 8.76 -8.78 -11.92
N LYS A 154 9.29 -8.44 -13.11
CA LYS A 154 10.03 -9.37 -13.98
C LYS A 154 11.32 -9.86 -13.33
N GLN A 155 12.12 -8.96 -12.78
CA GLN A 155 13.34 -9.32 -12.05
C GLN A 155 13.06 -10.19 -10.82
N ALA A 156 11.94 -9.94 -10.15
CA ALA A 156 11.49 -10.71 -8.99
C ALA A 156 10.76 -12.02 -9.35
N GLY A 157 10.53 -12.30 -10.64
CA GLY A 157 9.86 -13.51 -11.11
C GLY A 157 8.37 -13.59 -10.78
N TRP A 158 7.68 -12.45 -10.69
CA TRP A 158 6.25 -12.36 -10.37
C TRP A 158 5.36 -12.59 -11.59
N ASP A 159 5.53 -13.75 -12.24
CA ASP A 159 4.82 -14.15 -13.46
C ASP A 159 3.36 -14.60 -13.24
N THR A 160 2.86 -14.51 -12.00
CA THR A 160 1.48 -14.78 -11.60
C THR A 160 1.07 -13.80 -10.51
N VAL A 161 -0.23 -13.52 -10.39
CA VAL A 161 -0.78 -12.64 -9.35
C VAL A 161 -0.45 -13.17 -7.95
N SER A 162 -0.54 -14.49 -7.74
CA SER A 162 -0.18 -15.13 -6.46
C SER A 162 1.29 -14.90 -6.07
N LYS A 163 2.23 -15.02 -7.03
CA LYS A 163 3.65 -14.70 -6.77
C LYS A 163 3.84 -13.21 -6.45
N ALA A 164 3.12 -12.32 -7.13
CA ALA A 164 3.15 -10.89 -6.83
C ALA A 164 2.62 -10.56 -5.42
N ILE A 165 1.55 -11.22 -4.98
CA ILE A 165 0.99 -11.08 -3.63
C ILE A 165 2.01 -11.53 -2.58
N VAL A 166 2.54 -12.75 -2.71
CA VAL A 166 3.49 -13.31 -1.73
C VAL A 166 4.82 -12.55 -1.74
N GLY A 167 5.34 -12.22 -2.93
CA GLY A 167 6.59 -11.48 -3.09
C GLY A 167 6.50 -10.04 -2.60
N GLY A 168 5.38 -9.36 -2.86
CA GLY A 168 5.15 -8.02 -2.35
C GLY A 168 4.96 -7.99 -0.84
N ALA A 169 4.26 -8.97 -0.27
CA ALA A 169 4.16 -9.12 1.18
C ALA A 169 5.53 -9.34 1.84
N LYS A 170 6.45 -10.09 1.20
CA LYS A 170 7.84 -10.22 1.68
C LYS A 170 8.51 -8.86 1.81
N PHE A 171 8.37 -8.01 0.79
CA PHE A 171 8.92 -6.65 0.78
C PHE A 171 8.31 -5.81 1.91
N ILE A 172 6.97 -5.77 2.03
CA ILE A 172 6.29 -5.00 3.07
C ILE A 172 6.69 -5.49 4.47
N GLY A 173 6.69 -6.80 4.69
CA GLY A 173 7.03 -7.41 5.97
C GLY A 173 8.47 -7.10 6.40
N ASN A 174 9.42 -7.27 5.49
CA ASN A 174 10.84 -7.04 5.80
C ASN A 174 11.20 -5.56 5.90
N SER A 175 10.69 -4.73 4.98
CA SER A 175 11.10 -3.33 4.89
C SER A 175 10.38 -2.42 5.89
N TYR A 176 9.15 -2.75 6.30
CA TYR A 176 8.34 -1.87 7.15
C TYR A 176 7.96 -2.51 8.48
N VAL A 177 7.30 -3.66 8.43
CA VAL A 177 6.73 -4.29 9.62
C VAL A 177 7.84 -4.67 10.62
N LYS A 178 8.88 -5.36 10.14
CA LYS A 178 10.06 -5.72 10.96
C LYS A 178 10.93 -4.53 11.36
N ALA A 179 10.82 -3.40 10.66
CA ALA A 179 11.50 -2.15 11.01
C ALA A 179 10.74 -1.33 12.08
N GLY A 180 9.68 -1.88 12.67
CA GLY A 180 8.89 -1.22 13.73
C GLY A 180 7.78 -0.31 13.20
N GLN A 181 7.64 -0.15 11.88
CA GLN A 181 6.53 0.54 11.22
C GLN A 181 5.32 -0.40 11.06
N ASN A 182 4.84 -0.93 12.18
CA ASN A 182 3.81 -1.98 12.27
C ASN A 182 2.37 -1.48 12.38
N THR A 183 2.10 -0.24 11.99
CA THR A 183 0.75 0.33 11.84
C THR A 183 0.72 1.22 10.58
N LEU A 184 -0.45 1.42 9.97
CA LEU A 184 -0.57 2.31 8.81
C LEU A 184 -0.04 3.72 9.13
N TYR A 185 -0.32 4.21 10.35
CA TYR A 185 0.17 5.50 10.81
C TYR A 185 1.71 5.56 10.81
N LYS A 186 2.37 4.52 11.33
CA LYS A 186 3.84 4.47 11.36
C LYS A 186 4.43 4.28 9.97
N MET A 187 3.78 3.48 9.11
CA MET A 187 4.19 3.33 7.70
C MET A 187 4.15 4.65 6.95
N ARG A 188 3.12 5.47 7.18
CA ARG A 188 2.97 6.75 6.51
C ARG A 188 3.86 7.84 7.10
N TRP A 189 3.94 7.96 8.42
CA TRP A 189 4.51 9.15 9.07
C TRP A 189 5.85 8.93 9.74
N ASN A 190 6.25 7.68 9.98
CA ASN A 190 7.45 7.28 10.71
C ASN A 190 7.73 8.17 11.94
N PRO A 191 6.90 8.12 13.00
CA PRO A 191 7.04 9.02 14.14
C PRO A 191 8.35 8.84 14.92
N ALA A 192 9.06 7.71 14.75
CA ALA A 192 10.38 7.48 15.35
C ALA A 192 11.47 8.31 14.65
N HIS A 193 11.38 8.43 13.31
CA HIS A 193 12.28 9.23 12.48
C HIS A 193 11.48 10.03 11.43
N PRO A 194 10.80 11.12 11.84
CA PRO A 194 9.90 11.86 10.96
C PRO A 194 10.52 12.27 9.64
N GLY A 195 9.73 12.18 8.56
CA GLY A 195 10.17 12.55 7.22
C GLY A 195 11.00 11.49 6.49
N THR A 196 11.30 10.35 7.12
CA THR A 196 12.12 9.29 6.53
C THR A 196 11.35 7.98 6.40
N HIS A 197 11.75 7.13 5.45
CA HIS A 197 11.24 5.76 5.27
C HIS A 197 9.70 5.67 5.26
N GLN A 198 9.06 6.54 4.48
CA GLN A 198 7.61 6.62 4.37
C GLN A 198 7.12 5.81 3.18
N TYR A 199 6.03 5.08 3.38
CA TYR A 199 5.51 4.20 2.34
C TYR A 199 4.94 4.97 1.13
N ALA A 200 4.33 6.14 1.37
CA ALA A 200 3.62 6.90 0.36
C ALA A 200 3.77 8.41 0.57
N THR A 201 3.63 9.18 -0.50
CA THR A 201 3.64 10.65 -0.48
C THR A 201 2.25 11.24 -0.20
N ASP A 202 1.17 10.56 -0.59
CA ASP A 202 -0.20 11.00 -0.31
C ASP A 202 -0.49 11.10 1.20
N VAL A 203 -0.89 12.29 1.67
CA VAL A 203 -1.26 12.52 3.08
C VAL A 203 -2.47 11.69 3.53
N ASP A 204 -3.34 11.26 2.60
CA ASP A 204 -4.53 10.48 2.87
C ASP A 204 -4.34 8.96 2.73
N TRP A 205 -3.16 8.49 2.32
CA TRP A 205 -2.91 7.05 2.09
C TRP A 205 -3.31 6.16 3.29
N ALA A 206 -2.97 6.59 4.52
CA ALA A 206 -3.34 5.86 5.73
C ALA A 206 -4.84 5.97 6.05
N ASN A 207 -5.46 7.12 5.75
CA ASN A 207 -6.90 7.34 5.90
C ASN A 207 -7.70 6.40 4.99
N ILE A 208 -7.28 6.29 3.72
CA ILE A 208 -7.94 5.46 2.71
C ILE A 208 -7.84 3.98 3.11
N ASN A 209 -6.64 3.50 3.45
CA ASN A 209 -6.46 2.12 3.90
C ASN A 209 -7.29 1.81 5.16
N ALA A 210 -7.32 2.70 6.15
CA ALA A 210 -8.10 2.47 7.37
C ALA A 210 -9.61 2.35 7.08
N LYS A 211 -10.14 3.13 6.13
CA LYS A 211 -11.53 3.01 5.67
C LYS A 211 -11.80 1.69 4.96
N ILE A 212 -10.88 1.22 4.13
CA ILE A 212 -11.00 -0.09 3.47
C ILE A 212 -10.97 -1.20 4.52
N ILE A 213 -10.01 -1.19 5.47
CA ILE A 213 -9.95 -2.15 6.58
C ILE A 213 -11.27 -2.18 7.35
N LYS A 214 -11.83 -1.02 7.70
CA LYS A 214 -13.15 -0.96 8.36
C LYS A 214 -14.25 -1.63 7.54
N GLY A 215 -14.23 -1.47 6.21
CA GLY A 215 -15.24 -2.09 5.34
C GLY A 215 -15.10 -3.61 5.19
N LEU A 216 -13.94 -4.17 5.54
CA LEU A 216 -13.65 -5.61 5.51
C LEU A 216 -13.98 -6.32 6.83
N LEU A 217 -14.08 -5.58 7.94
CA LEU A 217 -14.36 -6.09 9.29
C LEU A 217 -15.82 -5.87 9.68
#